data_AF-A0AAV2CBS7-F1
#
_entry.id   AF-A0AAV2CBS7-F1
#
_cell.length_a   1.000
_cell.length_b   1.000
_cell.length_c   1.000
_cell.angle_alpha   90.00
_cell.angle_beta   90.00
_cell.angle_gamma   90.00
#
_symmetry.space_group_name_H-M   'P 1'
#
loop_
_entity.id
_entity.type
_entity.pdbx_description
1 polymer ?
#
loop_
_entity_poly.entity_id
_entity_poly.type
_entity_poly.pdbx_seq_one_letter_code
_entity_poly.pdbx_strand_id
1 'polypeptide(L)' 'MLQLFFAVAFSAVPLTLYIPPIRSLNLFVETIEDMLRQMAVHTIRTYPRIRLAFSRILSNLLRLSR' A
#
# COMPACT_ATOMS: atom_id res chain seq x y z
N MET A 1 10.16 32.04 29.53
CA MET A 1 10.63 30.88 28.72
C MET A 1 9.96 29.56 29.10
N LEU A 2 9.90 29.16 30.37
CA LEU A 2 9.26 27.89 30.79
C LEU A 2 7.76 27.78 30.43
N GLN A 3 7.01 28.88 30.48
CA GLN A 3 5.58 28.88 30.09
C GLN A 3 5.35 28.48 28.63
N LEU A 4 6.21 28.90 27.71
CA LEU A 4 6.12 28.51 26.30
C LEU A 4 6.39 27.02 26.13
N PHE A 5 7.32 26.47 26.91
CA PHE A 5 7.64 25.05 26.89
C PHE A 5 6.46 24.19 27.36
N PHE A 6 5.80 24.60 28.44
CA PHE A 6 4.59 23.92 28.92
C PHE A 6 3.44 24.07 27.92
N ALA A 7 3.22 25.25 27.34
CA ALA A 7 2.17 25.45 26.33
C ALA A 7 2.36 24.55 25.10
N VAL A 8 3.60 24.40 24.62
CA VAL A 8 3.92 23.48 23.51
C VAL A 8 3.71 22.03 23.92
N ALA A 9 4.15 21.64 25.12
CA ALA A 9 3.95 20.28 25.63
C ALA A 9 2.47 19.93 25.75
N PHE A 10 1.64 20.80 26.33
CA PHE A 10 0.19 20.60 26.44
C PHE A 10 -0.52 20.58 25.09
N SER A 11 -0.02 21.32 24.10
CA SER A 11 -0.54 21.30 22.72
C SER A 11 -0.16 20.02 21.94
N ALA A 12 1.01 19.44 22.24
CA ALA A 12 1.48 18.21 21.58
C ALA A 12 0.89 16.92 22.19
N VAL A 13 0.41 16.94 23.43
CA VAL A 13 -0.19 15.78 24.13
C VAL A 13 -1.40 15.17 23.39
N PRO A 14 -2.36 15.95 22.84
CA PRO A 14 -3.43 15.39 22.01
C PRO A 14 -2.91 14.73 20.72
N LEU A 15 -1.82 15.26 20.14
CA LEU A 15 -1.25 14.76 18.90
C LEU A 15 -0.61 13.37 19.08
N THR A 16 -0.01 13.13 20.25
CA THR A 16 0.56 11.82 20.61
C THR A 16 -0.50 10.77 20.93
N LEU A 17 -1.72 11.18 21.31
CA LEU A 17 -2.87 10.29 21.45
C LEU A 17 -3.53 9.96 20.10
N TYR A 18 -3.41 10.84 19.10
CA TYR A 18 -3.99 10.62 17.77
C TYR A 18 -3.11 9.72 16.89
N ILE A 19 -1.79 9.79 17.05
CA ILE A 19 -0.87 8.90 16.34
C ILE A 19 -0.85 7.58 17.10
N PRO A 20 -1.40 6.49 16.54
CA PRO A 20 -1.42 5.23 17.23
C PRO A 20 0.04 4.76 17.39
N PRO A 21 0.41 4.26 18.58
CA PRO A 21 1.81 3.99 18.92
C PRO A 21 2.46 3.07 17.89
N ILE A 22 3.77 3.18 17.66
CA ILE A 22 4.51 2.43 16.61
C ILE A 22 4.19 0.92 16.61
N ARG A 23 3.79 0.35 17.75
CA ARG A 23 3.29 -1.03 17.87
C ARG A 23 2.06 -1.34 17.01
N SER A 24 1.10 -0.42 16.86
CA SER A 24 -0.07 -0.62 15.99
C SER A 24 0.29 -0.49 14.50
N LEU A 25 1.35 0.26 14.17
CA LEU A 25 1.86 0.29 12.80
C LEU A 25 2.34 -1.10 12.37
N ASN A 26 2.88 -1.91 13.30
CA ASN A 26 3.30 -3.27 12.98
C ASN A 26 2.12 -4.15 12.56
N LEU A 27 1.01 -4.11 13.31
CA LEU A 27 -0.23 -4.81 12.95
C LEU A 27 -0.85 -4.28 11.65
N PHE A 28 -0.77 -2.97 11.41
CA PHE A 28 -1.23 -2.35 10.17
C PHE A 28 -0.40 -2.82 8.97
N VAL A 29 0.92 -2.82 9.10
CA VAL A 29 1.85 -3.29 8.06
C VAL A 29 1.63 -4.78 7.80
N GLU A 30 1.46 -5.60 8.83
CA GLU A 30 1.15 -7.02 8.71
C GLU A 30 -0.16 -7.26 7.94
N THR A 31 -1.20 -6.47 8.23
CA THR A 31 -2.48 -6.55 7.51
C THR A 31 -2.34 -6.14 6.03
N ILE A 32 -1.61 -5.06 5.75
CA ILE A 32 -1.34 -4.60 4.38
C ILE A 32 -0.51 -5.63 3.62
N GLU A 33 0.49 -6.23 4.26
CA GLU A 33 1.32 -7.28 3.67
C GLU A 33 0.48 -8.50 3.33
N ASP A 34 -0.40 -8.96 4.22
CA ASP A 34 -1.25 -10.12 3.93
C ASP A 34 -2.27 -9.83 2.83
N MET A 35 -2.87 -8.63 2.81
CA MET A 35 -3.72 -8.19 1.70
C MET A 35 -2.96 -8.14 0.37
N LEU A 36 -1.76 -7.55 0.36
CA LEU A 36 -0.90 -7.48 -0.82
C LEU A 36 -0.43 -8.87 -1.24
N ARG A 37 -0.15 -9.77 -0.31
CA ARG A 37 0.27 -11.14 -0.59
C ARG A 37 -0.85 -11.93 -1.23
N GLN A 38 -2.08 -11.82 -0.72
CA GLN A 38 -3.25 -12.44 -1.34
C GLN A 38 -3.50 -11.86 -2.73
N MET A 39 -3.45 -10.53 -2.87
CA MET A 39 -3.63 -9.84 -4.16
C MET A 39 -2.52 -10.18 -5.16
N ALA A 40 -1.27 -10.27 -4.70
CA ALA A 40 -0.10 -10.64 -5.49
C ALA A 40 -0.13 -12.11 -5.86
N VAL A 41 -0.55 -13.04 -4.99
CA VAL A 41 -0.72 -14.46 -5.32
C VAL A 41 -1.84 -14.64 -6.35
N HIS A 42 -2.96 -13.91 -6.19
CA HIS A 42 -4.03 -13.89 -7.19
C HIS A 42 -3.52 -13.32 -8.52
N THR A 43 -2.77 -12.23 -8.48
CA THR A 43 -2.20 -11.58 -9.66
C THR A 43 -1.15 -12.46 -10.30
N ILE A 44 -0.16 -12.98 -9.58
CA ILE A 44 0.93 -13.86 -10.06
C ILE A 44 0.40 -15.13 -10.71
N ARG A 45 -0.67 -15.72 -10.18
CA ARG A 45 -1.29 -16.90 -10.81
C ARG A 45 -2.04 -16.54 -12.09
N THR A 46 -2.62 -15.35 -12.16
CA THR A 46 -3.41 -14.87 -13.30
C THR A 46 -2.53 -14.18 -14.36
N TYR A 47 -1.38 -13.64 -13.95
CA TYR A 47 -0.41 -12.88 -14.74
C TYR A 47 0.17 -13.67 -15.92
N PRO A 48 0.62 -14.94 -15.80
CA PRO A 48 1.14 -15.67 -16.95
C PRO A 48 0.06 -15.91 -18.01
N ARG A 49 -1.19 -16.13 -17.59
CA ARG A 49 -2.32 -16.32 -18.52
C ARG A 49 -2.73 -15.01 -19.19
N ILE A 50 -2.83 -13.93 -18.43
CA ILE A 50 -3.14 -12.60 -18.95
C ILE A 50 -2.03 -12.13 -19.89
N ARG A 51 -0.76 -12.31 -19.54
CA ARG A 51 0.39 -11.90 -20.37
C ARG A 51 0.38 -12.61 -21.73
N LEU A 52 0.09 -13.91 -21.75
CA LEU A 52 -0.05 -14.68 -22.99
C LEU A 52 -1.24 -14.20 -23.83
N ALA A 53 -2.40 -13.99 -23.21
CA ALA A 53 -3.59 -13.47 -23.91
C ALA A 53 -3.33 -12.07 -24.49
N PHE A 54 -2.71 -11.19 -23.70
CA PHE A 54 -2.38 -9.83 -24.08
C PHE A 54 -1.34 -9.79 -25.22
N SER A 55 -0.31 -10.64 -25.16
CA SER A 55 0.65 -10.81 -26.26
C SER A 55 -0.01 -11.28 -27.54
N ARG A 56 -0.96 -12.23 -27.47
CA ARG A 56 -1.75 -12.67 -28.63
C ARG A 56 -2.60 -11.54 -29.20
N ILE A 57 -3.33 -10.80 -28.35
CA ILE A 57 -4.16 -9.66 -28.76
C ILE A 57 -3.31 -8.58 -29.42
N LEU A 58 -2.19 -8.18 -28.80
CA LEU A 58 -1.25 -7.21 -29.36
C LEU A 58 -0.68 -7.68 -30.71
N SER A 59 -0.31 -8.96 -30.82
CA SER A 59 0.23 -9.50 -32.07
C SER A 59 -0.80 -9.50 -33.20
N ASN A 60 -2.07 -9.80 -32.89
CA ASN A 60 -3.17 -9.71 -33.85
C ASN A 60 -3.49 -8.26 -34.22
N LEU A 61 -3.49 -7.34 -33.25
CA LEU A 61 -3.72 -5.92 -33.49
C LEU A 61 -2.62 -5.32 -34.38
N LEU A 62 -1.35 -5.66 -34.12
CA LEU A 62 -0.21 -5.24 -34.94
C LEU A 62 -0.25 -5.83 -36.34
N ARG A 63 -0.72 -7.08 -36.51
CA ARG A 63 -0.93 -7.68 -37.83
C ARG A 63 -2.12 -7.06 -38.57
N LEU A 64 -3.16 -6.65 -37.86
CA LEU A 64 -4.34 -6.00 -38.47
C LEU A 64 -4.04 -4.55 -38.87
N SER A 65 -3.12 -3.89 -38.17
CA SER A 65 -2.71 -2.51 -38.43
C SER A 65 -1.71 -2.35 -39.58
N ARG A 66 -1.24 -3.45 -40.21
CA ARG A 66 -0.25 -3.45 -41.29
C ARG A 66 -0.86 -3.96 -42.58
#